data_AF-A0A553MRN7-F1
#
_entry.id   AF-A0A553MRN7-F1
#
_cell.length_a   1.000
_cell.length_b   1.000
_cell.length_c   1.000
_cell.angle_alpha   90.00
_cell.angle_beta   90.00
_cell.angle_gamma   90.00
#
_symmetry.space_group_name_H-M   'P 1'
#
loop_
_entity.id
_entity.type
_entity.pdbx_description
1 polymer ?
#
loop_
_entity_poly.entity_id
_entity_poly.type
_entity_poly.pdbx_seq_one_letter_code
_entity_poly.pdbx_strand_id
1 'polypeptide(L)'
;MIPKQFHFLQGPYVEIKKQMDKLDPLAHPLLQWIISSNRSHIVKLPVSRQLKFMHTSHQFLLLSSPPAKEARFRSARKLYGSTFAFHGSHIENWHSILRNGLVNASYTKLQLHGAAYGKGIYLSPISSISFGYSGMGKGQHHMPTKEELVQHYNRVNTVLQCRPAHSRFLQSRNLNCVALCEVIMSKDLQKHGNIWVCPISDHVCTRFFFVYEDGQVGDANINTQDVRIQKEILRVIGGL
;
A
#
# COMPACT_ATOMS: atom_id res chain seq x y z
N MET A 1 -3.42 32.01 5.12
CA MET A 1 -3.98 31.10 6.16
C MET A 1 -3.50 29.68 5.88
N ILE A 2 -2.51 29.23 6.63
CA ILE A 2 -1.86 27.93 6.49
C ILE A 2 -2.58 26.96 7.44
N PRO A 3 -3.06 25.78 7.00
CA PRO A 3 -3.72 24.86 7.91
C PRO A 3 -2.71 24.26 8.88
N LYS A 4 -3.10 24.26 10.15
CA LYS A 4 -2.42 23.75 11.34
C LYS A 4 -1.56 22.50 11.06
N GLN A 5 -0.25 22.72 10.98
CA GLN A 5 0.74 21.68 11.23
C GLN A 5 0.47 21.05 12.60
N PHE A 6 0.59 19.73 12.66
CA PHE A 6 0.47 18.91 13.86
C PHE A 6 1.22 19.55 15.04
N HIS A 7 0.49 20.17 15.96
CA HIS A 7 0.96 20.37 17.33
C HIS A 7 0.96 18.99 18.00
N PHE A 8 2.02 18.22 17.79
CA PHE A 8 2.44 17.28 18.83
C PHE A 8 2.86 18.14 20.02
N LEU A 9 1.93 18.27 20.98
CA LEU A 9 2.19 18.85 22.28
C LEU A 9 3.49 18.24 22.84
N GLN A 10 4.29 19.06 23.52
CA GLN A 10 5.67 18.74 23.92
C GLN A 10 5.79 17.63 25.00
N GLY A 11 4.68 17.11 25.54
CA GLY A 11 4.67 16.04 26.55
C GLY A 11 4.90 14.63 25.98
N PRO A 12 4.06 14.13 25.05
CA PRO A 12 4.18 12.77 24.51
C PRO A 12 5.48 12.49 23.76
N TYR A 13 6.05 13.50 23.10
CA TYR A 13 7.29 13.34 22.33
C TYR A 13 8.50 13.05 23.23
N VAL A 14 8.67 13.81 24.31
CA VAL A 14 9.79 13.63 25.24
C VAL A 14 9.72 12.26 25.92
N GLU A 15 8.50 11.82 26.26
CA GLU A 15 8.28 10.52 26.87
C GLU A 15 8.59 9.36 25.90
N ILE A 16 8.13 9.43 24.65
CA ILE A 16 8.44 8.43 23.62
C ILE A 16 9.95 8.35 23.38
N LYS A 17 10.63 9.49 23.22
CA LYS A 17 12.09 9.53 23.05
C LYS A 17 12.81 8.85 24.21
N LYS A 18 12.46 9.21 25.45
CA LYS A 18 13.06 8.63 26.66
C LYS A 18 12.84 7.11 26.74
N GLN A 19 11.65 6.63 26.37
CA GLN A 19 11.35 5.20 26.36
C GLN A 19 12.14 4.45 25.28
N MET A 20 12.30 5.03 24.10
CA MET A 20 13.05 4.43 23.00
C MET A 20 14.56 4.44 23.24
N ASP A 21 15.12 5.54 23.74
CA ASP A 21 16.55 5.67 24.05
C ASP A 21 17.00 4.66 25.12
N LYS A 22 16.11 4.25 26.03
CA LYS A 22 16.37 3.18 27.01
C LYS A 22 16.56 1.81 26.36
N LEU A 23 15.94 1.57 25.19
CA LEU A 23 16.04 0.31 24.46
C LEU A 23 17.22 0.33 23.50
N ASP A 24 17.35 1.38 22.69
CA ASP A 24 18.44 1.59 21.76
C ASP A 24 18.55 3.08 21.37
N PRO A 25 19.74 3.70 21.43
CA PRO A 25 19.93 5.11 21.10
C PRO A 25 19.61 5.48 19.64
N LEU A 26 19.58 4.52 18.72
CA LEU A 26 19.23 4.70 17.31
C LEU A 26 17.74 4.52 17.03
N ALA A 27 16.95 3.98 17.97
CA ALA A 27 15.53 3.70 17.76
C ALA A 27 14.71 4.98 17.51
N HIS A 28 14.90 6.02 18.32
CA HIS A 28 14.19 7.28 18.15
C HIS A 28 14.60 8.02 16.86
N PRO A 29 15.91 8.20 16.54
CA PRO A 29 16.34 8.76 15.26
C PRO A 29 15.77 8.01 14.05
N LEU A 30 15.73 6.68 14.09
CA LEU A 30 15.17 5.86 13.03
C LEU A 30 13.67 6.11 12.85
N LEU A 31 12.88 6.11 13.94
CA LEU A 31 11.46 6.43 13.88
C LEU A 31 11.20 7.83 13.33
N GLN A 32 11.97 8.81 13.82
CA GLN A 32 11.88 10.19 13.34
C GLN A 32 12.21 10.27 11.85
N TRP A 33 13.23 9.57 11.37
CA TRP A 33 13.52 9.47 9.94
C TRP A 33 12.36 8.84 9.17
N ILE A 34 11.81 7.70 9.63
CA ILE A 34 10.70 7.00 8.96
C ILE A 34 9.51 7.94 8.75
N ILE A 35 9.10 8.65 9.80
CA ILE A 35 7.93 9.55 9.79
C ILE A 35 8.22 10.82 9.00
N SER A 36 9.34 11.49 9.28
CA SER A 36 9.64 12.81 8.70
C SER A 36 10.05 12.77 7.23
N SER A 37 10.62 11.66 6.76
CA SER A 37 10.98 11.49 5.34
C SER A 37 9.77 11.07 4.49
N ASN A 38 8.67 10.63 5.10
CA ASN A 38 7.46 10.28 4.35
C ASN A 38 6.61 11.53 4.13
N ARG A 39 6.56 12.00 2.89
CA ARG A 39 5.73 13.15 2.50
C ARG A 39 4.30 12.74 2.14
N SER A 40 4.03 11.44 2.02
CA SER A 40 2.69 10.95 1.73
C SER A 40 1.83 11.01 2.97
N HIS A 41 0.71 11.73 2.85
CA HIS A 41 -0.29 11.81 3.89
C HIS A 41 -1.17 10.55 3.81
N ILE A 42 -0.88 9.60 4.71
CA ILE A 42 -1.57 8.31 4.80
C ILE A 42 -2.58 8.37 5.95
N VAL A 43 -3.86 8.18 5.64
CA VAL A 43 -4.95 8.28 6.62
C VAL A 43 -5.69 6.96 6.69
N LYS A 44 -5.79 6.35 7.89
CA LYS A 44 -6.59 5.15 8.09
C LYS A 44 -8.08 5.48 7.90
N LEU A 45 -8.77 4.68 7.09
CA LEU A 45 -10.21 4.86 6.87
C LEU A 45 -11.00 4.40 8.12
N PRO A 46 -11.98 5.21 8.59
CA PRO A 46 -12.92 4.75 9.59
C PRO A 46 -13.79 3.64 9.02
N VAL A 47 -14.27 2.73 9.89
CA VAL A 47 -15.04 1.53 9.49
C VAL A 47 -16.23 1.88 8.59
N SER A 48 -16.91 3.00 8.84
CA SER A 48 -18.06 3.47 8.05
C SER A 48 -17.72 3.86 6.60
N ARG A 49 -16.45 4.10 6.28
CA ARG A 49 -15.97 4.51 4.95
C ARG A 49 -15.10 3.45 4.27
N GLN A 50 -14.90 2.29 4.89
CA GLN A 50 -14.13 1.21 4.30
C GLN A 50 -14.85 0.63 3.07
N LEU A 51 -14.08 0.26 2.06
CA LEU A 51 -14.56 -0.47 0.90
C LEU A 51 -14.79 -1.91 1.33
N LYS A 52 -16.06 -2.34 1.35
CA LYS A 52 -16.44 -3.62 1.97
C LYS A 52 -15.84 -4.81 1.23
N PHE A 53 -15.74 -4.73 -0.09
CA PHE A 53 -15.17 -5.76 -0.94
C PHE A 53 -13.68 -6.03 -0.74
N MET A 54 -12.98 -5.20 0.06
CA MET A 54 -11.56 -5.41 0.34
C MET A 54 -11.30 -6.32 1.55
N HIS A 55 -12.30 -6.60 2.39
CA HIS A 55 -12.22 -7.55 3.52
C HIS A 55 -10.98 -7.41 4.44
N THR A 56 -10.50 -6.19 4.62
CA THR A 56 -9.47 -5.87 5.62
C THR A 56 -9.84 -4.62 6.40
N SER A 57 -9.50 -4.60 7.69
CA SER A 57 -9.65 -3.42 8.55
C SER A 57 -8.55 -2.37 8.33
N HIS A 58 -7.47 -2.75 7.64
CA HIS A 58 -6.30 -1.92 7.40
C HIS A 58 -6.37 -1.29 6.01
N GLN A 59 -7.34 -0.39 5.86
CA GLN A 59 -7.53 0.40 4.64
C GLN A 59 -7.09 1.83 4.87
N PHE A 60 -6.27 2.35 3.97
CA PHE A 60 -5.72 3.70 4.07
C PHE A 60 -5.97 4.49 2.81
N LEU A 61 -6.22 5.78 2.98
CA LEU A 61 -6.33 6.75 1.92
C LEU A 61 -5.03 7.55 1.84
N LEU A 62 -4.50 7.69 0.63
CA LEU A 62 -3.32 8.47 0.31
C LEU A 62 -3.76 9.83 -0.24
N LEU A 63 -3.73 10.83 0.63
CA LEU A 63 -4.24 12.17 0.34
C LEU A 63 -3.25 13.06 -0.41
N SER A 64 -1.95 12.72 -0.39
CA SER A 64 -0.91 13.60 -0.92
C SER A 64 0.20 12.81 -1.59
N SER A 65 0.33 13.03 -2.91
CA SER A 65 1.60 12.87 -3.62
C SER A 65 2.44 14.16 -3.46
N PRO A 66 3.75 14.16 -3.77
CA PRO A 66 4.52 15.40 -3.86
C PRO A 66 3.77 16.46 -4.69
N PRO A 67 3.67 17.74 -4.24
CA PRO A 67 2.79 18.74 -4.85
C PRO A 67 2.92 18.89 -6.37
N ALA A 68 4.16 18.80 -6.88
CA ALA A 68 4.43 18.87 -8.31
C ALA A 68 3.83 17.68 -9.10
N LYS A 69 3.88 16.46 -8.54
CA LYS A 69 3.29 15.26 -9.14
C LYS A 69 1.76 15.34 -9.14
N GLU A 70 1.16 15.77 -8.02
CA GLU A 70 -0.30 15.93 -7.93
C GLU A 70 -0.80 17.04 -8.87
N ALA A 71 -0.05 18.14 -9.03
CA ALA A 71 -0.40 19.20 -9.98
C ALA A 71 -0.42 18.68 -11.43
N ARG A 72 0.60 17.92 -11.84
CA ARG A 72 0.65 17.31 -13.18
C ARG A 72 -0.48 16.30 -13.39
N PHE A 73 -0.75 15.45 -12.39
CA PHE A 73 -1.87 14.51 -12.43
C PHE A 73 -3.22 15.23 -12.58
N ARG A 74 -3.48 16.28 -11.79
CA ARG A 74 -4.72 17.06 -11.86
C ARG A 74 -4.92 17.72 -13.22
N SER A 75 -3.86 18.28 -13.81
CA SER A 75 -3.91 18.86 -15.16
C SER A 75 -4.25 17.80 -16.21
N ALA A 76 -3.59 16.65 -16.16
CA ALA A 76 -3.86 15.53 -17.08
C ALA A 76 -5.28 14.98 -16.90
N ARG A 77 -5.77 14.86 -15.66
CA ARG A 77 -7.13 14.42 -15.35
C ARG A 77 -8.20 15.35 -15.93
N LYS A 78 -7.99 16.66 -15.90
CA LYS A 78 -8.93 17.62 -16.51
C LYS A 78 -9.01 17.45 -18.03
N LEU A 79 -7.89 17.10 -18.67
CA LEU A 79 -7.80 16.97 -20.12
C LEU A 79 -8.32 15.63 -20.64
N TYR A 80 -7.98 14.53 -19.96
CA TYR A 80 -8.21 13.17 -20.45
C TYR A 80 -9.22 12.37 -19.63
N GLY A 81 -9.65 12.88 -18.47
CA GLY A 81 -10.38 12.10 -17.48
C GLY A 81 -9.49 11.08 -16.76
N SER A 82 -10.10 10.34 -15.84
CA SER A 82 -9.43 9.29 -15.07
C SER A 82 -10.38 8.13 -14.77
N THR A 83 -9.81 6.96 -14.49
CA THR A 83 -10.50 5.77 -13.99
C THR A 83 -9.69 5.15 -12.84
N PHE A 84 -10.20 4.09 -12.23
CA PHE A 84 -9.50 3.37 -11.18
C PHE A 84 -8.98 2.02 -11.67
N ALA A 85 -7.82 1.60 -11.17
CA ALA A 85 -7.27 0.26 -11.40
C ALA A 85 -6.41 -0.17 -10.22
N PHE A 86 -6.34 -1.46 -9.96
CA PHE A 86 -5.48 -2.05 -8.94
C PHE A 86 -4.03 -2.16 -9.44
N HIS A 87 -3.11 -2.08 -8.49
CA HIS A 87 -1.71 -2.42 -8.65
C HIS A 87 -1.26 -3.35 -7.52
N GLY A 88 -0.69 -4.49 -7.88
CA GLY A 88 -0.08 -5.44 -6.96
C GLY A 88 1.44 -5.36 -6.99
N SER A 89 2.06 -5.52 -5.83
CA SER A 89 3.51 -5.59 -5.69
C SER A 89 3.89 -6.33 -4.41
N HIS A 90 5.06 -6.97 -4.42
CA HIS A 90 5.64 -7.59 -3.23
C HIS A 90 5.88 -6.60 -2.09
N ILE A 91 5.85 -7.08 -0.85
CA ILE A 91 5.81 -6.26 0.37
C ILE A 91 7.00 -5.29 0.47
N GLU A 92 8.19 -5.73 0.05
CA GLU A 92 9.45 -4.99 0.09
C GLU A 92 9.45 -3.72 -0.78
N ASN A 93 8.62 -3.66 -1.82
CA ASN A 93 8.59 -2.52 -2.74
C ASN A 93 7.78 -1.34 -2.19
N TRP A 94 6.84 -1.60 -1.27
CA TRP A 94 5.90 -0.58 -0.81
C TRP A 94 6.57 0.55 -0.04
N HIS A 95 7.71 0.32 0.61
CA HIS A 95 8.47 1.40 1.23
C HIS A 95 8.85 2.49 0.22
N SER A 96 9.30 2.09 -0.97
CA SER A 96 9.66 3.03 -2.04
C SER A 96 8.39 3.61 -2.70
N ILE A 97 7.41 2.76 -3.01
CA ILE A 97 6.17 3.18 -3.69
C ILE A 97 5.41 4.20 -2.85
N LEU A 98 5.30 4.02 -1.53
CA LEU A 98 4.61 4.95 -0.65
C LEU A 98 5.32 6.31 -0.51
N ARG A 99 6.60 6.42 -0.89
CA ARG A 99 7.37 7.68 -0.83
C ARG A 99 7.48 8.38 -2.18
N ASN A 100 7.71 7.60 -3.23
CA ASN A 100 8.03 8.08 -4.57
C ASN A 100 6.84 7.96 -5.54
N GLY A 101 5.80 7.23 -5.12
CA GLY A 101 4.73 6.76 -5.99
C GLY A 101 5.20 5.62 -6.89
N LEU A 102 4.27 5.11 -7.70
CA LEU A 102 4.59 4.14 -8.73
C LEU A 102 5.43 4.80 -9.82
N VAL A 103 6.44 4.05 -10.28
CA VAL A 103 7.38 4.46 -11.32
C VAL A 103 7.46 3.38 -12.39
N ASN A 104 7.65 3.80 -13.63
CA ASN A 104 7.95 2.91 -14.72
C ASN A 104 9.36 2.31 -14.56
N ALA A 105 9.42 1.06 -14.08
CA ALA A 105 10.66 0.34 -13.83
C ALA A 105 11.11 -0.54 -15.01
N SER A 106 10.38 -0.58 -16.14
CA SER A 106 10.72 -1.50 -17.22
C SER A 106 12.10 -1.19 -17.83
N TYR A 107 12.85 -2.24 -18.11
CA TYR A 107 14.23 -2.23 -18.60
C TYR A 107 15.22 -1.52 -17.67
N THR A 108 14.92 -1.50 -16.37
CA THR A 108 15.85 -1.04 -15.34
C THR A 108 16.22 -2.20 -14.41
N LYS A 109 17.21 -1.99 -13.53
CA LYS A 109 17.58 -2.96 -12.48
C LYS A 109 16.43 -3.25 -11.49
N LEU A 110 15.39 -2.41 -11.47
CA LEU A 110 14.23 -2.54 -10.60
C LEU A 110 13.07 -3.33 -11.24
N GLN A 111 13.25 -3.83 -12.48
CA GLN A 111 12.24 -4.65 -13.14
C GLN A 111 12.16 -6.05 -12.51
N LEU A 112 11.07 -6.34 -11.79
CA LEU A 112 10.82 -7.66 -11.19
C LEU A 112 10.14 -8.65 -12.14
N HIS A 113 9.28 -8.15 -13.03
CA HIS A 113 8.54 -8.94 -14.00
C HIS A 113 8.78 -8.42 -15.41
N GLY A 114 8.68 -9.30 -16.41
CA GLY A 114 8.86 -8.92 -17.81
C GLY A 114 7.88 -7.82 -18.26
N ALA A 115 8.25 -7.09 -19.31
CA ALA A 115 7.46 -6.03 -19.91
C ALA A 115 6.69 -6.53 -21.15
N ALA A 116 5.91 -7.62 -21.00
CA ALA A 116 5.29 -8.34 -22.12
C ALA A 116 4.35 -7.49 -22.99
N TYR A 117 3.68 -6.50 -22.39
CA TYR A 117 2.79 -5.56 -23.06
C TYR A 117 3.41 -4.17 -23.18
N GLY A 118 4.74 -4.09 -23.18
CA GLY A 118 5.48 -2.83 -23.30
C GLY A 118 5.90 -2.23 -21.97
N LYS A 119 6.61 -1.11 -22.08
CA LYS A 119 7.26 -0.41 -20.96
C LYS A 119 6.25 0.44 -20.19
N GLY A 120 6.06 0.18 -18.90
CA GLY A 120 5.16 0.96 -18.06
C GLY A 120 4.86 0.36 -16.71
N ILE A 121 4.00 1.07 -15.98
CA ILE A 121 3.39 0.60 -14.73
C ILE A 121 2.22 -0.31 -15.11
N TYR A 122 2.27 -1.54 -14.63
CA TYR A 122 1.24 -2.55 -14.88
C TYR A 122 0.11 -2.41 -13.85
N LEU A 123 -1.12 -2.34 -14.35
CA LEU A 123 -2.35 -2.12 -13.59
C LEU A 123 -3.42 -3.10 -14.09
N SER A 124 -4.46 -3.33 -13.30
CA SER A 124 -5.61 -4.11 -13.74
C SER A 124 -6.91 -3.56 -13.17
N PRO A 125 -8.00 -3.48 -13.95
CA PRO A 125 -9.31 -3.22 -13.36
C PRO A 125 -9.82 -4.38 -12.51
N ILE A 126 -9.24 -5.58 -12.64
CA ILE A 126 -9.65 -6.79 -11.93
C ILE A 126 -8.76 -7.00 -10.69
N SER A 127 -9.37 -7.12 -9.51
CA SER A 127 -8.65 -7.28 -8.24
C SER A 127 -7.76 -8.52 -8.19
N SER A 128 -8.27 -9.68 -8.62
CA SER A 128 -7.53 -10.96 -8.57
C SER A 128 -6.18 -10.94 -9.29
N ILE A 129 -6.08 -10.21 -10.40
CA ILE A 129 -4.81 -10.05 -11.13
C ILE A 129 -3.77 -9.37 -10.23
N SER A 130 -4.14 -8.26 -9.60
CA SER A 130 -3.24 -7.55 -8.70
C SER A 130 -2.94 -8.33 -7.42
N PHE A 131 -3.91 -9.09 -6.88
CA PHE A 131 -3.69 -9.99 -5.75
C PHE A 131 -2.58 -11.00 -6.05
N GLY A 132 -2.58 -11.59 -7.25
CA GLY A 132 -1.52 -12.50 -7.69
C GLY A 132 -0.12 -11.85 -7.70
N TYR A 133 -0.01 -10.60 -8.14
CA TYR A 133 1.25 -9.82 -8.14
C TYR A 133 1.66 -9.32 -6.74
N SER A 134 0.75 -9.35 -5.77
CA SER A 134 1.04 -9.08 -4.35
C SER A 134 1.41 -10.34 -3.56
N GLY A 135 1.49 -11.50 -4.21
CA GLY A 135 1.77 -12.79 -3.57
C GLY A 135 0.58 -13.38 -2.80
N MET A 136 -0.63 -12.86 -3.02
CA MET A 136 -1.85 -13.34 -2.36
C MET A 136 -2.45 -14.52 -3.12
N GLY A 137 -3.13 -15.43 -2.43
CA GLY A 137 -3.82 -16.58 -3.03
C GLY A 137 -2.90 -17.68 -3.55
N LYS A 138 -1.57 -17.49 -3.54
CA LYS A 138 -0.62 -18.59 -3.58
C LYS A 138 -0.57 -19.17 -2.17
N GLY A 139 -1.12 -20.36 -1.97
CA GLY A 139 -0.87 -21.11 -0.75
C GLY A 139 0.63 -21.08 -0.50
N GLN A 140 1.06 -20.46 0.61
CA GLN A 140 2.46 -20.44 0.95
C GLN A 140 2.85 -21.90 1.23
N HIS A 141 3.40 -22.58 0.23
CA HIS A 141 4.25 -23.74 0.48
C HIS A 141 5.56 -23.22 1.07
N HIS A 142 5.48 -22.62 2.26
CA HIS A 142 6.63 -22.60 3.15
C HIS A 142 6.73 -24.04 3.67
N MET A 143 7.55 -24.86 3.01
CA MET A 143 7.99 -26.12 3.61
C MET A 143 8.98 -25.72 4.70
N PRO A 144 8.60 -25.80 5.99
CA PRO A 144 9.52 -25.42 7.05
C PRO A 144 10.76 -26.31 6.96
N THR A 145 11.94 -25.70 7.05
CA THR A 145 13.17 -26.50 7.04
C THR A 145 13.26 -27.35 8.30
N LYS A 146 14.10 -28.39 8.27
CA LYS A 146 14.32 -29.24 9.44
C LYS A 146 14.79 -28.42 10.64
N GLU A 147 15.58 -27.36 10.44
CA GLU A 147 15.99 -26.44 11.50
C GLU A 147 14.82 -25.61 12.04
N GLU A 148 13.91 -25.14 11.19
CA GLU A 148 12.73 -24.38 11.59
C GLU A 148 11.73 -25.22 12.38
N LEU A 149 11.55 -26.50 12.02
CA LEU A 149 10.72 -27.45 12.79
C LEU A 149 11.31 -27.73 14.18
N VAL A 150 12.63 -27.89 14.27
CA VAL A 150 13.32 -28.11 15.56
C VAL A 150 13.29 -26.85 16.42
N GLN A 151 13.46 -25.66 15.84
CA GLN A 151 13.30 -24.40 16.56
C GLN A 151 11.86 -24.17 17.02
N HIS A 152 10.86 -24.55 16.22
CA HIS A 152 9.45 -24.46 16.60
C HIS A 152 9.15 -25.35 17.81
N TYR A 153 9.58 -26.63 17.76
CA TYR A 153 9.40 -27.59 18.87
C TYR A 153 10.07 -27.13 20.17
N ASN A 154 11.28 -26.54 20.09
CA ASN A 154 12.00 -25.99 21.24
C ASN A 154 11.38 -24.67 21.76
N ARG A 155 10.75 -23.87 20.89
CA ARG A 155 9.98 -22.69 21.30
C ARG A 155 8.72 -23.05 22.07
N VAL A 156 7.99 -24.11 21.69
CA VAL A 156 6.76 -24.50 22.39
C VAL A 156 7.01 -24.77 23.89
N ASN A 157 8.18 -25.35 24.23
CA ASN A 157 8.55 -25.59 25.63
C ASN A 157 9.09 -24.33 26.37
N THR A 158 9.34 -23.22 25.66
CA THR A 158 9.85 -21.97 26.25
C THR A 158 8.81 -20.84 26.24
N VAL A 159 7.69 -21.00 25.53
CA VAL A 159 6.60 -20.00 25.39
C VAL A 159 5.54 -20.16 26.49
N LEU A 160 5.99 -20.31 27.73
CA LEU A 160 5.17 -19.96 28.90
C LEU A 160 5.36 -18.50 29.35
N GLN A 161 6.24 -17.71 28.71
CA GLN A 161 6.39 -16.29 29.01
C GLN A 161 6.78 -15.41 27.80
N CYS A 162 5.93 -15.31 26.78
CA CYS A 162 5.84 -14.05 26.03
C CYS A 162 4.55 -13.37 26.48
N ARG A 163 4.68 -12.37 27.36
CA ARG A 163 3.56 -11.49 27.71
C ARG A 163 2.92 -10.98 26.42
N PRO A 164 1.58 -10.97 26.29
CA PRO A 164 0.93 -10.39 25.14
C PRO A 164 1.37 -8.93 25.05
N ALA A 165 2.21 -8.63 24.06
CA ALA A 165 2.65 -7.27 23.80
C ALA A 165 1.39 -6.46 23.50
N HIS A 166 0.99 -5.64 24.48
CA HIS A 166 -0.13 -4.73 24.38
C HIS A 166 -0.03 -3.91 23.07
N SER A 167 -1.12 -3.91 22.31
CA SER A 167 -1.41 -2.99 21.20
C SER A 167 -0.42 -2.96 20.01
N ARG A 168 -0.07 -4.11 19.41
CA ARG A 168 0.48 -4.07 18.04
C ARG A 168 -0.61 -3.72 17.03
N PHE A 169 -0.32 -2.74 16.16
CA PHE A 169 -1.24 -2.32 15.10
C PHE A 169 -1.47 -3.44 14.05
N LEU A 170 -0.40 -4.17 13.70
CA LEU A 170 -0.45 -5.42 12.93
C LEU A 170 -0.04 -6.59 13.83
N GLN A 171 -0.81 -7.65 13.81
CA GLN A 171 -0.61 -8.85 14.61
C GLN A 171 0.39 -9.81 13.96
N SER A 172 0.39 -9.88 12.62
CA SER A 172 1.24 -10.78 11.85
C SER A 172 2.48 -10.12 11.26
N ARG A 173 3.45 -10.97 10.89
CA ARG A 173 4.59 -10.62 10.04
C ARG A 173 4.37 -11.01 8.58
N ASN A 174 3.37 -11.85 8.31
CA ASN A 174 3.00 -12.28 6.98
C ASN A 174 2.00 -11.27 6.40
N LEU A 175 2.52 -10.34 5.60
CA LEU A 175 1.77 -9.21 5.09
C LEU A 175 1.74 -9.22 3.57
N ASN A 176 0.56 -8.99 3.01
CA ASN A 176 0.40 -8.68 1.60
C ASN A 176 -0.28 -7.31 1.47
N CYS A 177 0.11 -6.57 0.44
CA CYS A 177 -0.43 -5.23 0.23
C CYS A 177 -0.82 -5.01 -1.23
N VAL A 178 -1.87 -4.23 -1.44
CA VAL A 178 -2.40 -3.88 -2.77
C VAL A 178 -2.73 -2.39 -2.77
N ALA A 179 -2.51 -1.74 -3.90
CA ALA A 179 -2.97 -0.37 -4.13
C ALA A 179 -4.17 -0.33 -5.07
N LEU A 180 -5.06 0.62 -4.82
CA LEU A 180 -6.04 1.08 -5.81
C LEU A 180 -5.63 2.49 -6.26
N CYS A 181 -5.35 2.60 -7.54
CA CYS A 181 -4.80 3.78 -8.18
C CYS A 181 -5.86 4.49 -9.01
N GLU A 182 -5.80 5.81 -9.05
CA GLU A 182 -6.44 6.64 -10.06
C GLU A 182 -5.49 6.78 -11.25
N VAL A 183 -5.98 6.51 -12.46
CA VAL A 183 -5.18 6.40 -13.69
C VAL A 183 -5.77 7.31 -14.76
N ILE A 184 -4.92 8.11 -15.39
CA ILE A 184 -5.31 9.02 -16.48
C ILE A 184 -5.65 8.22 -17.74
N MET A 185 -6.76 8.57 -18.39
CA MET A 185 -7.23 7.91 -19.61
C MET A 185 -6.68 8.59 -20.89
N SER A 186 -5.38 8.90 -20.92
CA SER A 186 -4.74 9.44 -22.13
C SER A 186 -4.53 8.34 -23.17
N LYS A 187 -4.20 8.73 -24.40
CA LYS A 187 -3.82 7.82 -25.49
C LYS A 187 -2.63 6.91 -25.17
N ASP A 188 -1.83 7.27 -24.17
CA ASP A 188 -0.64 6.51 -23.75
C ASP A 188 -0.99 5.34 -22.83
N LEU A 189 -2.20 5.31 -22.25
CA LEU A 189 -2.67 4.19 -21.45
C LEU A 189 -3.02 3.02 -22.37
N GLN A 190 -2.14 2.02 -22.41
CA GLN A 190 -2.33 0.83 -23.23
C GLN A 190 -3.19 -0.17 -22.47
N LYS A 191 -4.22 -0.72 -23.13
CA LYS A 191 -5.15 -1.69 -22.53
C LYS A 191 -5.12 -3.00 -23.33
N HIS A 192 -4.61 -4.06 -22.70
CA HIS A 192 -4.55 -5.42 -23.24
C HIS A 192 -5.52 -6.29 -22.45
N GLY A 193 -6.81 -6.16 -22.76
CA GLY A 193 -7.90 -6.75 -21.97
C GLY A 193 -7.89 -6.21 -20.54
N ASN A 194 -7.64 -7.11 -19.58
CA ASN A 194 -7.61 -6.79 -18.15
C ASN A 194 -6.21 -6.38 -17.63
N ILE A 195 -5.22 -6.25 -18.51
CA ILE A 195 -3.88 -5.79 -18.15
C ILE A 195 -3.64 -4.45 -18.83
N TRP A 196 -3.38 -3.42 -18.03
CA TRP A 196 -3.15 -2.07 -18.52
C TRP A 196 -1.71 -1.65 -18.24
N VAL A 197 -1.11 -0.94 -19.18
CA VAL A 197 0.27 -0.47 -19.09
C VAL A 197 0.28 1.05 -19.23
N CYS A 198 0.70 1.74 -18.18
CA CYS A 198 0.84 3.18 -18.17
C CYS A 198 2.33 3.57 -18.22
N PRO A 199 2.86 4.06 -19.36
CA PRO A 199 4.27 4.40 -19.50
C PRO A 199 4.67 5.65 -18.69
N ILE A 200 3.73 6.57 -18.47
CA ILE A 200 3.94 7.87 -17.82
C ILE A 200 3.63 7.74 -16.32
N SER A 201 4.65 7.83 -15.46
CA SER A 201 4.49 7.68 -14.01
C SER A 201 3.60 8.76 -13.37
N ASP A 202 3.55 9.96 -13.97
CA ASP A 202 2.69 11.06 -13.51
C ASP A 202 1.21 10.86 -13.86
N HIS A 203 0.87 9.84 -14.67
CA HIS A 203 -0.50 9.48 -15.01
C HIS A 203 -1.09 8.44 -14.05
N VAL A 204 -0.35 8.04 -13.02
CA VAL A 204 -0.81 7.08 -12.00
C VAL A 204 -0.66 7.71 -10.62
N CYS A 205 -1.77 7.80 -9.88
CA CYS A 205 -1.77 8.23 -8.50
C CYS A 205 -2.34 7.14 -7.60
N THR A 206 -1.61 6.75 -6.55
CA THR A 206 -2.13 5.81 -5.57
C THR A 206 -3.12 6.53 -4.68
N ARG A 207 -4.37 6.05 -4.61
CA ARG A 207 -5.42 6.65 -3.78
C ARG A 207 -5.70 5.82 -2.54
N PHE A 208 -5.72 4.50 -2.66
CA PHE A 208 -5.89 3.61 -1.52
C PHE A 208 -4.74 2.63 -1.39
N PHE A 209 -4.48 2.24 -0.15
CA PHE A 209 -3.54 1.22 0.22
C PHE A 209 -4.22 0.24 1.19
N PHE A 210 -4.15 -1.05 0.88
CA PHE A 210 -4.77 -2.11 1.66
C PHE A 210 -3.69 -3.05 2.18
N VAL A 211 -3.76 -3.38 3.46
CA VAL A 211 -2.83 -4.31 4.12
C VAL A 211 -3.61 -5.52 4.58
N TYR A 212 -3.09 -6.70 4.27
CA TYR A 212 -3.67 -7.99 4.60
C TYR A 212 -2.72 -8.76 5.53
N GLU A 213 -3.29 -9.48 6.48
CA GLU A 213 -2.56 -10.34 7.41
C GLU A 213 -2.92 -11.81 7.16
N ASP A 214 -1.94 -12.71 7.25
CA ASP A 214 -2.16 -14.16 7.33
C ASP A 214 -3.06 -14.74 6.21
N GLY A 215 -2.79 -14.34 4.97
CA GLY A 215 -3.49 -14.88 3.80
C GLY A 215 -4.91 -14.34 3.58
N GLN A 216 -5.36 -13.36 4.36
CA GLN A 216 -6.58 -12.60 4.05
C GLN A 216 -6.51 -12.02 2.63
N VAL A 217 -7.66 -11.97 1.97
CA VAL A 217 -7.79 -11.43 0.62
C VAL A 217 -9.17 -10.79 0.44
N GLY A 218 -9.25 -9.75 -0.39
CA GLY A 218 -10.52 -9.15 -0.79
C GLY A 218 -11.28 -10.03 -1.80
N ASP A 219 -12.42 -9.54 -2.25
CA ASP A 219 -13.19 -10.17 -3.32
C ASP A 219 -12.36 -10.23 -4.62
N ALA A 220 -12.21 -11.44 -5.18
CA ALA A 220 -11.36 -11.70 -6.35
C ALA A 220 -11.98 -11.27 -7.71
N ASN A 221 -13.28 -11.01 -7.72
CA ASN A 221 -14.07 -10.69 -8.91
C ASN A 221 -14.41 -9.18 -9.03
N ILE A 222 -13.74 -8.33 -8.27
CA ILE A 222 -13.99 -6.88 -8.34
C ILE A 222 -13.43 -6.32 -9.63
N ASN A 223 -14.31 -5.67 -10.38
CA ASN A 223 -13.97 -4.90 -11.57
C ASN A 223 -14.17 -3.41 -11.29
N THR A 224 -13.10 -2.63 -11.31
CA THR A 224 -13.16 -1.17 -11.11
C THR A 224 -13.86 -0.42 -12.23
N GLN A 225 -14.19 -1.08 -13.34
CA GLN A 225 -14.99 -0.48 -14.42
C GLN A 225 -16.49 -0.66 -14.19
N ASP A 226 -16.90 -1.45 -13.20
CA ASP A 226 -18.31 -1.57 -12.83
C ASP A 226 -18.80 -0.28 -12.17
N VAL A 227 -19.91 0.27 -12.67
CA VAL A 227 -20.49 1.53 -12.18
C VAL A 227 -20.77 1.51 -10.67
N ARG A 228 -21.16 0.35 -10.12
CA ARG A 228 -21.40 0.19 -8.67
C ARG A 228 -20.11 0.36 -7.86
N ILE A 229 -19.03 -0.29 -8.31
CA ILE A 229 -17.72 -0.22 -7.67
C ILE A 229 -17.14 1.19 -7.78
N GLN A 230 -17.25 1.83 -8.97
CA GLN A 230 -16.81 3.21 -9.15
C GLN A 230 -17.53 4.19 -8.24
N LYS A 231 -18.86 4.07 -8.11
CA LYS A 231 -19.64 4.90 -7.18
C LYS A 231 -19.20 4.71 -5.74
N GLU A 232 -18.89 3.48 -5.33
CA GLU A 232 -18.40 3.21 -3.97
C GLU A 232 -17.03 3.84 -3.73
N ILE A 233 -16.08 3.69 -4.66
CA ILE A 233 -14.75 4.31 -4.59
C ILE A 233 -14.87 5.84 -4.52
N LEU A 234 -15.65 6.44 -5.42
CA LEU A 234 -15.84 7.89 -5.49
C LEU A 234 -16.53 8.44 -4.25
N ARG A 235 -17.50 7.72 -3.66
CA ARG A 235 -18.11 8.10 -2.37
C ARG A 235 -17.05 8.19 -1.27
N VAL A 236 -16.09 7.26 -1.24
CA VAL A 236 -15.03 7.27 -0.22
C VAL A 236 -14.00 8.35 -0.49
N ILE A 237 -13.71 8.74 -1.73
CA ILE A 237 -12.81 9.86 -2.03
C ILE A 237 -13.49 11.22 -1.81
N GLY A 238 -14.74 11.37 -2.28
CA GLY A 238 -15.45 12.65 -2.35
C GLY A 238 -16.03 13.14 -1.02
N GLY A 239 -16.10 12.31 0.02
CA GLY A 239 -16.54 12.70 1.36
C GLY A 239 -15.43 13.32 2.24
N LEU A 240 -14.40 13.91 1.64
CA LEU A 240 -13.31 14.61 2.34
C LEU A 240 -13.55 16.12 2.37
#